data_AF-A0A3B3YD15-F1
#
_entry.id   AF-A0A3B3YD15-F1
#
_cell.length_a   1.000
_cell.length_b   1.000
_cell.length_c   1.000
_cell.angle_alpha   90.00
_cell.angle_beta   90.00
_cell.angle_gamma   90.00
#
_symmetry.space_group_name_H-M   'P 1'
#
loop_
_entity.id
_entity.type
_entity.pdbx_description
1 polymer ?
#
loop_
_entity_poly.entity_id
_entity_poly.type
_entity_poly.pdbx_seq_one_letter_code
_entity_poly.pdbx_strand_id
1 'polypeptide(L)' 'ELIQCSPPDREACLKKTTKFPQSLMIWGCMSGKGTGEMTVVNSSINAQVYIDILDSFLIPSIEQIGLSLRWFCAMRT' A
#
# COMPACT_ATOMS: atom_id res chain seq x y z
N GLU A 1 -19.17 15.65 -18.42
CA GLU A 1 -19.09 15.90 -19.88
C GLU A 1 -18.84 14.58 -20.59
N LEU A 2 -19.75 14.17 -21.47
CA LEU A 2 -19.63 12.95 -22.26
C LEU A 2 -18.90 13.30 -23.56
N ILE A 3 -17.72 12.72 -23.78
CA ILE A 3 -16.95 12.88 -25.01
C ILE A 3 -17.78 12.29 -26.15
N GLN A 4 -18.38 13.14 -26.98
CA GLN A 4 -18.99 12.71 -28.24
C GLN A 4 -17.87 12.46 -29.25
N CYS A 5 -17.67 11.20 -29.63
CA CYS A 5 -16.71 10.81 -30.65
C CYS A 5 -17.29 11.11 -32.05
N SER A 6 -16.79 12.16 -32.69
CA SER A 6 -17.08 12.51 -34.10
C SER A 6 -15.99 11.93 -35.03
N PRO A 7 -16.30 11.46 -36.24
CA PRO A 7 -15.29 10.89 -37.16
C PRO A 7 -14.44 12.03 -37.77
N PRO A 8 -13.12 12.08 -37.54
CA PRO A 8 -12.16 11.06 -37.99
C PRO A 8 -11.24 10.46 -36.90
N ASP A 9 -11.42 10.83 -35.64
CA ASP A 9 -10.47 10.53 -34.55
C ASP A 9 -10.72 9.17 -33.88
N ARG A 10 -10.79 8.10 -34.69
CA ARG A 10 -11.08 6.73 -34.22
C ARG A 10 -10.08 6.22 -33.17
N GLU A 11 -8.85 6.74 -33.16
CA GLU A 11 -7.81 6.37 -32.19
C GLU A 11 -7.88 7.15 -30.87
N ALA A 12 -8.40 8.37 -30.86
CA ALA A 12 -8.57 9.17 -29.64
C ALA A 12 -9.68 8.63 -28.72
N CYS A 13 -10.65 7.92 -29.29
CA CYS A 13 -11.79 7.33 -28.57
C CYS A 13 -11.48 5.92 -28.00
N LEU A 14 -10.34 5.31 -28.38
CA LEU A 14 -9.92 4.00 -27.87
C LEU A 14 -9.19 4.16 -26.53
N LYS A 15 -9.95 4.27 -25.43
CA LYS A 15 -9.38 4.17 -24.09
C LYS A 15 -8.89 2.73 -23.88
N LYS A 16 -7.58 2.49 -23.99
CA LYS A 16 -6.95 1.20 -23.63
C LYS A 16 -7.28 0.89 -22.18
N THR A 17 -8.26 0.03 -21.95
CA THR A 17 -8.56 -0.55 -20.65
C THR A 17 -7.79 -1.86 -20.57
N THR A 18 -6.90 -2.00 -19.59
CA THR A 18 -6.33 -3.30 -19.27
C THR A 18 -7.38 -4.11 -18.53
N LYS A 19 -7.57 -5.38 -18.92
CA LYS A 19 -8.48 -6.29 -18.21
C LYS A 19 -8.11 -6.46 -16.74
N PHE A 20 -6.82 -6.27 -16.43
CA PHE A 20 -6.27 -6.24 -15.08
C PHE A 20 -5.49 -4.93 -14.91
N PRO A 21 -6.04 -3.92 -14.21
CA PRO A 21 -5.28 -2.73 -13.86
C PRO A 21 -4.12 -3.10 -12.92
N GLN A 22 -3.08 -2.27 -12.87
CA GLN A 22 -2.03 -2.45 -11.87
C GLN A 22 -2.65 -2.38 -10.47
N SER A 23 -2.51 -3.46 -9.70
CA SER A 23 -2.92 -3.51 -8.29
C SER A 23 -1.82 -2.91 -7.42
N LEU A 24 -2.19 -2.04 -6.49
CA LEU A 24 -1.30 -1.48 -5.49
C LEU A 24 -1.36 -2.33 -4.22
N MET A 25 -0.22 -2.68 -3.63
CA MET A 25 -0.19 -3.20 -2.27
C MET A 25 0.13 -2.08 -1.30
N ILE A 26 -0.59 -2.05 -0.18
CA ILE A 26 -0.37 -1.09 0.91
C ILE A 26 -0.17 -1.90 2.17
N TRP A 27 0.90 -1.59 2.90
CA TRP A 27 1.12 -2.08 4.25
C TRP A 27 0.82 -0.96 5.23
N GLY A 28 0.23 -1.29 6.38
CA GLY A 28 0.08 -0.34 7.48
C GLY A 28 -0.16 -1.03 8.80
N CYS A 29 0.12 -0.32 9.89
CA CYS A 29 -0.13 -0.83 11.24
C CYS A 29 -1.23 -0.02 11.94
N MET A 30 -2.04 -0.68 12.76
CA MET A 30 -3.10 -0.04 13.55
C MET A 30 -3.23 -0.70 14.91
N SER A 31 -3.61 0.08 15.91
CA SER A 31 -3.82 -0.35 17.28
C SER A 31 -5.02 0.35 17.89
N GLY A 32 -5.50 -0.11 19.05
CA GLY A 32 -6.56 0.56 19.80
C GLY A 32 -6.21 2.00 20.25
N LYS A 33 -4.94 2.40 20.13
CA LYS A 33 -4.45 3.75 20.37
C LYS A 33 -4.49 4.66 19.13
N GLY A 34 -4.56 4.10 17.93
CA GLY A 34 -4.53 4.85 16.67
C GLY A 34 -3.90 4.07 15.53
N THR A 35 -3.84 4.72 14.37
CA THR A 35 -3.19 4.21 13.15
C THR A 35 -1.72 4.64 13.14
N GLY A 36 -0.82 3.73 12.77
CA GLY A 36 0.60 4.03 12.53
C GLY A 36 0.91 4.29 11.08
N GLU A 37 2.17 4.09 10.69
CA GLU A 37 2.62 4.31 9.33
C GLU A 37 1.87 3.42 8.33
N MET A 38 1.64 3.99 7.15
CA MET A 38 1.09 3.31 5.99
C MET A 38 2.01 3.57 4.80
N THR A 39 2.45 2.52 4.12
CA THR A 39 3.36 2.60 2.99
C THR A 39 2.88 1.79 1.81
N VAL A 40 3.17 2.29 0.61
CA VAL A 40 2.91 1.59 -0.63
C VAL A 40 4.05 0.60 -0.88
N VAL A 41 3.71 -0.67 -1.06
CA VAL A 41 4.70 -1.71 -1.38
C VAL A 41 4.66 -1.96 -2.88
N ASN A 42 5.75 -1.60 -3.55
CA ASN A 42 5.90 -1.69 -5.01
C ASN A 42 6.03 -3.13 -5.54
N SER A 43 6.19 -4.13 -4.67
CA SER A 43 6.42 -5.53 -5.03
C SER A 43 5.58 -6.48 -4.19
N SER A 44 5.54 -7.76 -4.58
CA SER A 44 4.98 -8.83 -3.73
C SER A 44 5.70 -8.88 -2.37
N ILE A 45 4.94 -8.95 -1.27
CA ILE A 45 5.49 -9.11 0.08
C ILE A 45 5.87 -10.57 0.24
N ASN A 46 7.17 -10.84 0.26
CA ASN A 46 7.72 -12.12 0.71
C ASN A 46 8.17 -12.01 2.17
N ALA A 47 8.65 -13.11 2.76
CA ALA A 47 9.08 -13.12 4.17
C ALA A 47 10.18 -12.08 4.47
N GLN A 48 11.17 -11.93 3.57
CA GLN A 48 12.26 -10.98 3.77
C GLN A 48 11.77 -9.53 3.69
N VAL A 49 10.97 -9.21 2.66
CA VAL A 49 10.36 -7.89 2.49
C VAL A 49 9.47 -7.55 3.68
N TYR A 50 8.74 -8.53 4.24
CA TYR A 50 7.95 -8.31 5.44
C TYR A 50 8.83 -7.95 6.64
N ILE A 51 9.93 -8.68 6.86
CA ILE A 51 10.89 -8.37 7.94
C ILE A 51 11.47 -6.96 7.76
N ASP A 52 11.87 -6.60 6.55
CA ASP A 52 12.45 -5.30 6.25
C ASP A 52 11.43 -4.16 6.48
N ILE A 53 10.15 -4.40 6.15
CA ILE A 53 9.05 -3.47 6.42
C ILE A 53 8.82 -3.32 7.93
N LEU A 54 8.87 -4.42 8.69
CA LEU A 54 8.72 -4.36 10.14
C LEU A 54 9.85 -3.55 10.79
N ASP A 55 11.10 -3.78 10.38
CA ASP A 55 12.24 -3.01 10.92
C ASP A 55 12.17 -1.53 10.53
N SER A 56 11.75 -1.23 9.29
CA SER A 56 11.75 0.14 8.76
C SER A 56 10.55 0.98 9.19
N PHE A 57 9.34 0.40 9.29
CA PHE A 57 8.10 1.14 9.48
C PHE A 57 7.38 0.81 10.79
N LEU A 58 7.50 -0.42 11.30
CA LEU A 58 6.78 -0.81 12.53
C LEU A 58 7.42 -0.21 13.77
N ILE A 59 8.76 -0.21 13.89
CA ILE A 59 9.46 0.36 15.05
C ILE A 59 9.12 1.85 15.23
N PRO A 60 9.25 2.70 14.19
CA PRO A 60 8.86 4.11 14.30
C PRO A 60 7.36 4.29 14.62
N SER A 61 6.49 3.43 14.08
CA SER A 61 5.05 3.50 14.35
C SER A 61 4.71 3.16 15.80
N ILE A 62 5.39 2.18 16.39
CA ILE A 62 5.22 1.80 17.80
C ILE A 62 5.60 2.97 18.70
N GLU A 63 6.72 3.64 18.40
CA GLU A 63 7.14 4.84 19.13
C GLU A 63 6.15 6.00 18.96
N GLN A 64 5.67 6.27 17.74
CA GLN A 64 4.70 7.34 17.47
C GLN A 64 3.35 7.13 18.16
N ILE A 65 2.81 5.90 18.13
CA ILE A 65 1.51 5.59 18.72
C ILE A 65 1.64 5.36 20.25
N GLY A 66 2.86 5.38 20.79
CA GLY A 66 3.13 5.19 22.21
C GLY A 66 2.88 3.76 22.69
N LEU A 67 3.10 2.77 21.81
CA LEU A 67 3.01 1.35 22.14
C LEU A 67 4.35 0.86 22.72
N SER A 68 4.32 -0.17 23.56
CA SER A 68 5.55 -0.74 24.10
C SER A 68 6.25 -1.64 23.07
N LEU A 69 7.59 -1.66 23.08
CA LEU A 69 8.41 -2.57 22.26
C LEU A 69 8.09 -4.06 22.49
N ARG A 70 7.38 -4.41 23.57
CA ARG A 70 6.87 -5.77 23.79
C ARG A 70 5.91 -6.22 22.68
N TRP A 71 5.19 -5.27 22.04
CA TRP A 71 4.35 -5.55 20.88
C TRP A 71 5.16 -5.86 19.62
N PHE A 72 6.37 -5.31 19.48
CA PHE A 72 7.27 -5.61 18.38
C PHE A 72 7.68 -7.09 18.39
N CYS A 73 8.04 -7.64 19.55
CA CYS A 73 8.36 -9.07 19.68
C CYS A 73 7.16 -9.98 19.37
N ALA A 74 5.93 -9.57 19.70
CA ALA A 74 4.73 -10.38 19.45
C ALA A 74 4.33 -10.42 17.96
N MET A 75 4.70 -9.41 17.16
CA MET A 75 4.40 -9.36 15.72
C MET A 75 5.47 -10.05 14.85
N ARG A 76 6.61 -10.43 15.44
CA ARG A 76 7.76 -11.02 14.72
C ARG A 76 7.92 -12.53 14.96
N THR A 77 7.09 -13.14 15.81
CA THR A 77 7.00 -14.60 16.06
C THR A 77 6.10 -15.29 15.06
#